data_AF-A0A7C1SX50-F1
#
_entry.id   AF-A0A7C1SX50-F1
#
_cell.length_a   1.000
_cell.length_b   1.000
_cell.length_c   1.000
_cell.angle_alpha   90.00
_cell.angle_beta   90.00
_cell.angle_gamma   90.00
#
_symmetry.space_group_name_H-M   'P 1'
#
loop_
_entity.id
_entity.type
_entity.pdbx_description
1 polymer ?
#
loop_
_entity_poly.entity_id
_entity_poly.type
_entity_poly.pdbx_seq_one_letter_code
_entity_poly.pdbx_strand_id
1 'polypeptide(L)'
;PLLITLLFGASFAVISALAIAWALGASVDTLISLTPKSVTTPIALGITEKIGGQPGLTAGIVVFTGVVGAIGGPWIFRWLKITDDRIAGFVMGISAHGVGTARAFEISSRCGAFSSLGLGLTGTLTAIVLPWIVIACSR
;
A
#
# COMPACT_ATOMS: atom_id res chain seq x y z
N PRO A 1 -3.71 19.27 0.79
CA PRO A 1 -2.98 18.34 1.68
C PRO A 1 -3.19 16.84 1.35
N LEU A 2 -4.42 16.30 1.37
CA LEU A 2 -4.66 14.86 1.19
C LEU A 2 -4.12 14.30 -0.13
N LEU A 3 -4.32 15.00 -1.25
CA LEU A 3 -3.79 14.57 -2.56
C LEU A 3 -2.25 14.49 -2.56
N ILE A 4 -1.59 15.47 -1.94
CA ILE A 4 -0.12 15.48 -1.81
C ILE A 4 0.31 14.30 -0.96
N THR A 5 -0.31 14.09 0.21
CA THR A 5 -0.02 12.95 1.09
C THR A 5 -0.26 11.61 0.38
N LEU A 6 -1.31 11.50 -0.44
CA LEU A 6 -1.59 10.31 -1.24
C LEU A 6 -0.46 10.04 -2.23
N LEU A 7 -0.13 11.02 -3.07
CA LEU A 7 0.87 10.85 -4.13
C LEU A 7 2.25 10.53 -3.53
N PHE A 8 2.70 11.35 -2.58
CA PHE A 8 3.99 11.13 -1.93
C PHE A 8 4.01 9.83 -1.11
N GLY A 9 2.97 9.56 -0.32
CA GLY A 9 2.89 8.37 0.54
C GLY A 9 2.83 7.08 -0.27
N ALA A 10 1.95 7.00 -1.27
CA ALA A 10 1.80 5.82 -2.11
C ALA A 10 3.08 5.55 -2.92
N SER A 11 3.65 6.58 -3.57
CA SER A 11 4.90 6.44 -4.31
C SER A 11 6.07 6.07 -3.41
N PHE A 12 6.24 6.74 -2.27
CA PHE A 12 7.30 6.43 -1.32
C PHE A 12 7.18 4.99 -0.79
N ALA A 13 5.98 4.53 -0.45
CA ALA A 13 5.74 3.19 0.04
C ALA A 13 6.12 2.09 -0.98
N VAL A 14 5.91 2.33 -2.28
CA VAL A 14 6.30 1.39 -3.34
C VAL A 14 7.80 1.50 -3.64
N ILE A 15 8.30 2.71 -3.87
CA ILE A 15 9.71 2.95 -4.24
C ILE A 15 10.66 2.46 -3.16
N SER A 16 10.39 2.77 -1.88
CA SER A 16 11.24 2.31 -0.78
C SER A 16 11.33 0.79 -0.70
N ALA A 17 10.21 0.10 -0.87
CA ALA A 17 10.17 -1.35 -0.81
C ALA A 17 10.86 -2.01 -2.01
N LEU A 18 10.71 -1.44 -3.21
CA LEU A 18 11.44 -1.88 -4.39
C LEU A 18 12.94 -1.65 -4.23
N ALA A 19 13.35 -0.49 -3.70
CA ALA A 19 14.76 -0.17 -3.45
C ALA A 19 15.38 -1.15 -2.44
N ILE A 20 14.68 -1.45 -1.35
CA ILE A 20 15.12 -2.43 -0.35
C ILE A 20 15.22 -3.82 -0.97
N ALA A 21 14.18 -4.28 -1.67
CA ALA A 21 14.19 -5.60 -2.31
C ALA A 21 15.31 -5.74 -3.34
N TRP A 22 15.52 -4.71 -4.16
CA TRP A 22 16.61 -4.66 -5.13
C TRP A 22 17.98 -4.69 -4.45
N ALA A 23 18.18 -3.93 -3.37
CA ALA A 23 19.42 -3.94 -2.60
C ALA A 23 19.71 -5.30 -1.94
N LEU A 24 18.67 -6.08 -1.65
CA LEU A 24 18.77 -7.46 -1.16
C LEU A 24 18.95 -8.50 -2.28
N GLY A 25 19.03 -8.08 -3.55
CA GLY A 25 19.26 -8.97 -4.69
C GLY A 25 17.99 -9.66 -5.23
N ALA A 26 16.80 -9.06 -5.04
CA ALA A 26 15.56 -9.61 -5.58
C ALA A 26 15.57 -9.71 -7.11
N SER A 27 14.98 -10.78 -7.64
CA SER A 27 14.79 -10.96 -9.08
C SER A 27 13.80 -9.94 -9.66
N VAL A 28 13.84 -9.73 -10.97
CA VAL A 28 12.89 -8.86 -11.68
C VAL A 28 11.45 -9.31 -11.42
N ASP A 29 11.17 -10.60 -11.50
CA ASP A 29 9.82 -11.15 -11.22
C ASP A 29 9.36 -10.85 -9.79
N THR A 30 10.28 -10.92 -8.82
CA THR A 30 10.00 -10.56 -7.42
C THR A 30 9.68 -9.08 -7.30
N LEU A 31 10.47 -8.22 -7.94
CA LEU A 31 10.26 -6.77 -7.94
C LEU A 31 8.91 -6.40 -8.57
N ILE A 32 8.58 -6.98 -9.74
CA ILE A 32 7.28 -6.79 -10.40
C ILE A 32 6.13 -7.20 -9.47
N SER A 33 6.24 -8.37 -8.83
CA SER A 33 5.23 -8.88 -7.89
C SER A 33 5.08 -8.03 -6.63
N LEU A 34 6.11 -7.25 -6.29
CA LEU A 34 6.12 -6.35 -5.13
C LEU A 34 5.48 -4.99 -5.45
N THR A 35 5.42 -4.59 -6.73
CA THR A 35 4.90 -3.28 -7.13
C THR A 35 3.46 -2.98 -6.67
N PRO A 36 2.48 -3.91 -6.70
CA PRO A 36 1.12 -3.61 -6.25
C PRO A 36 0.92 -3.90 -4.76
N LYS A 37 1.97 -4.00 -3.93
CA LYS A 37 1.84 -4.40 -2.51
C LYS A 37 0.93 -3.51 -1.65
N SER A 38 0.71 -2.26 -2.05
CA SER A 38 0.04 -1.21 -1.25
C SER A 38 -1.46 -1.10 -1.54
N VAL A 39 -2.05 -2.05 -2.26
CA VAL A 39 -3.50 -2.11 -2.51
C VAL A 39 -4.09 -3.40 -1.96
N THR A 40 -5.41 -3.56 -2.01
CA THR A 40 -6.05 -4.80 -1.54
C THR A 40 -5.68 -5.98 -2.44
N THR A 41 -5.70 -7.18 -1.86
CA THR A 41 -5.37 -8.42 -2.56
C THR A 41 -6.10 -8.58 -3.90
N PRO A 42 -7.42 -8.34 -4.02
CA PRO A 42 -8.10 -8.47 -5.31
C PRO A 42 -7.56 -7.52 -6.39
N ILE A 43 -7.28 -6.26 -6.02
CA ILE A 43 -6.73 -5.28 -6.96
C ILE A 43 -5.30 -5.67 -7.34
N ALA A 44 -4.48 -6.07 -6.36
CA ALA A 44 -3.09 -6.41 -6.58
C ALA A 44 -2.91 -7.62 -7.49
N LEU A 45 -3.73 -8.66 -7.30
CA LEU A 45 -3.73 -9.85 -8.15
C LEU A 45 -4.13 -9.52 -9.58
N GLY A 46 -5.20 -8.75 -9.77
CA GLY A 46 -5.63 -8.32 -11.10
C GLY A 46 -4.62 -7.43 -11.84
N ILE A 47 -3.80 -6.67 -11.11
CA ILE A 47 -2.66 -5.94 -11.71
C ILE A 47 -1.52 -6.90 -12.04
N THR A 48 -1.14 -7.77 -11.09
CA THR A 48 -0.02 -8.70 -11.22
C THR A 48 -0.14 -9.57 -12.47
N GLU A 49 -1.33 -10.11 -12.72
CA GLU A 49 -1.63 -10.92 -13.91
C GLU A 49 -1.38 -10.16 -15.23
N LYS A 50 -1.61 -8.84 -15.24
CA LYS A 50 -1.42 -7.99 -16.42
C LYS A 50 0.03 -7.59 -16.66
N ILE A 51 0.82 -7.49 -15.59
CA ILE A 51 2.21 -7.01 -15.65
C ILE A 51 3.25 -8.15 -15.60
N GLY A 52 2.80 -9.41 -15.62
CA GLY A 52 3.67 -10.58 -15.67
C GLY A 52 4.34 -10.95 -14.33
N GLY A 53 3.81 -10.50 -13.20
CA GLY A 53 4.31 -10.91 -11.88
C GLY A 53 3.76 -12.27 -11.43
N GLN A 54 4.17 -12.71 -10.24
CA GLN A 54 3.76 -13.98 -9.63
C GLN A 54 2.60 -13.75 -8.64
N PRO A 55 1.35 -14.18 -8.95
CA PRO A 55 0.18 -13.91 -8.11
C PRO A 55 0.31 -14.42 -6.67
N GLY A 56 0.88 -15.62 -6.49
CA GLY A 56 1.08 -16.21 -5.16
C GLY A 56 2.01 -15.39 -4.28
N LEU A 57 3.10 -14.86 -4.85
CA LEU A 57 4.03 -14.00 -4.15
C LEU A 57 3.40 -12.63 -3.83
N THR A 58 2.69 -12.05 -4.80
CA THR A 58 1.95 -10.80 -4.58
C THR A 58 0.97 -10.92 -3.42
N ALA A 59 0.16 -11.99 -3.37
CA ALA A 59 -0.80 -12.19 -2.28
C ALA A 59 -0.12 -12.20 -0.92
N GLY A 60 1.00 -12.93 -0.79
CA GLY A 60 1.78 -12.99 0.44
C GLY A 60 2.32 -11.62 0.86
N ILE A 61 2.91 -10.87 -0.07
CA ILE A 61 3.48 -9.53 0.19
C ILE A 61 2.40 -8.54 0.60
N VAL A 62 1.25 -8.54 -0.08
CA VAL A 62 0.12 -7.66 0.24
C VAL A 62 -0.38 -7.93 1.65
N VAL A 63 -0.66 -9.19 1.99
CA VAL A 63 -1.12 -9.57 3.33
C VAL A 63 -0.08 -9.18 4.38
N PHE A 64 1.20 -9.52 4.15
CA PHE A 64 2.28 -9.17 5.06
C PHE A 64 2.35 -7.66 5.32
N THR A 65 2.33 -6.84 4.26
CA THR A 65 2.36 -5.38 4.36
C THR A 65 1.17 -4.85 5.18
N GLY A 66 -0.03 -5.41 4.93
CA GLY A 66 -1.24 -5.02 5.66
C GLY A 66 -1.18 -5.34 7.15
N VAL A 67 -0.72 -6.55 7.49
CA VAL A 67 -0.59 -6.99 8.88
C VAL A 67 0.45 -6.18 9.62
N VAL A 68 1.64 -5.98 9.05
CA VAL A 68 2.70 -5.16 9.65
C VAL A 68 2.22 -3.74 9.89
N GLY A 69 1.54 -3.14 8.91
CA GLY A 69 1.00 -1.80 9.05
C GLY A 69 -0.14 -1.70 10.08
N ALA A 70 -1.02 -2.70 10.17
CA ALA A 70 -2.09 -2.73 11.16
C ALA A 70 -1.57 -2.84 12.60
N ILE A 71 -0.52 -3.64 12.81
CA ILE A 71 0.10 -3.82 14.14
C ILE A 71 0.97 -2.60 14.49
N GLY A 72 1.84 -2.18 13.57
CA GLY A 72 2.84 -1.13 13.80
C GLY A 72 2.27 0.29 13.75
N GLY A 73 1.26 0.55 12.91
CA GLY A 73 0.70 1.88 12.69
C GLY A 73 0.24 2.58 13.97
N PRO A 74 -0.62 1.97 14.80
CA PRO A 74 -1.06 2.55 16.06
C PRO A 74 0.09 2.84 17.03
N TRP A 75 1.13 1.99 17.02
CA TRP A 75 2.32 2.20 17.85
C TRP A 75 3.13 3.41 17.38
N ILE A 76 3.35 3.53 16.06
CA ILE A 76 4.01 4.68 15.44
C ILE A 76 3.24 5.97 15.71
N PHE A 77 1.91 5.95 15.59
CA PHE A 77 1.08 7.14 15.85
C PHE A 77 1.20 7.62 17.29
N ARG A 78 1.21 6.70 18.27
CA ARG A 78 1.44 7.04 19.68
C ARG A 78 2.84 7.63 19.90
N TRP A 79 3.85 7.03 19.30
CA TRP A 79 5.24 7.50 19.42
C TRP A 79 5.42 8.90 18.83
N LEU A 80 4.83 9.16 17.67
CA LEU A 80 4.83 10.47 17.00
C LEU A 80 3.78 11.46 17.55
N LYS A 81 3.01 11.07 18.58
CA LYS A 81 1.94 11.87 19.19
C LYS A 81 0.88 12.34 18.19
N ILE A 82 0.55 11.52 17.20
CA ILE A 82 -0.53 11.78 16.25
C ILE A 82 -1.86 11.46 16.94
N THR A 83 -2.64 12.51 17.20
CA THR A 83 -3.95 12.42 17.88
C THR A 83 -5.14 12.66 16.96
N ASP A 84 -4.91 13.09 15.71
CA ASP A 84 -5.98 13.33 14.74
C ASP A 84 -6.33 12.05 13.98
N ASP A 85 -7.50 11.50 14.29
CA ASP A 85 -8.06 10.31 13.63
C ASP A 85 -8.09 10.40 12.11
N ARG A 86 -8.26 11.60 11.54
CA ARG A 86 -8.30 11.78 10.08
C ARG A 86 -6.94 11.50 9.46
N ILE A 87 -5.88 11.96 10.13
CA ILE A 87 -4.49 11.77 9.71
C ILE A 87 -4.10 10.30 9.90
N ALA A 88 -4.34 9.76 11.10
CA ALA A 88 -4.06 8.36 11.41
C ALA A 88 -4.80 7.43 10.44
N GLY A 89 -6.08 7.67 10.22
CA GLY A 89 -6.91 6.92 9.28
C GLY A 89 -6.37 6.96 7.86
N PHE A 90 -6.19 8.16 7.30
CA PHE A 90 -5.74 8.31 5.92
C PHE A 90 -4.39 7.63 5.66
N VAL A 91 -3.44 7.76 6.60
CA VAL A 91 -2.12 7.11 6.52
C VAL A 91 -2.22 5.59 6.64
N MET A 92 -3.08 5.06 7.52
CA MET A 92 -3.37 3.61 7.59
C MET A 92 -3.91 3.08 6.27
N GLY A 93 -4.83 3.81 5.65
CA GLY A 93 -5.44 3.41 4.37
C GLY A 93 -4.44 3.31 3.24
N ILE A 94 -3.53 4.29 3.14
CA ILE A 94 -2.47 4.33 2.12
C ILE A 94 -1.42 3.23 2.37
N SER A 95 -1.06 2.97 3.63
CA SER A 95 0.11 2.15 3.97
C SER A 95 -0.22 0.67 4.23
N ALA A 96 -1.39 0.40 4.81
CA ALA A 96 -1.78 -0.91 5.34
C ALA A 96 -3.10 -1.44 4.74
N HIS A 97 -3.66 -0.73 3.76
CA HIS A 97 -4.78 -1.12 2.91
C HIS A 97 -5.97 -1.73 3.69
N GLY A 98 -6.55 -2.84 3.23
CA GLY A 98 -7.76 -3.43 3.81
C GLY A 98 -7.61 -3.86 5.26
N VAL A 99 -6.49 -4.51 5.61
CA VAL A 99 -6.23 -4.98 6.98
C VAL A 99 -6.03 -3.79 7.92
N GLY A 100 -5.27 -2.79 7.49
CA GLY A 100 -5.09 -1.55 8.23
C GLY A 100 -6.38 -0.74 8.37
N THR A 101 -7.26 -0.79 7.37
CA THR A 101 -8.56 -0.12 7.41
C THR A 101 -9.50 -0.78 8.40
N ALA A 102 -9.54 -2.12 8.47
CA ALA A 102 -10.26 -2.83 9.52
C ALA A 102 -9.75 -2.41 10.91
N ARG A 103 -8.42 -2.37 11.08
CA ARG A 103 -7.81 -1.89 12.34
C ARG A 103 -8.11 -0.43 12.64
N ALA A 104 -8.21 0.43 11.64
CA ALA A 104 -8.57 1.84 11.81
C ALA A 104 -10.00 2.01 12.35
N PHE A 105 -10.94 1.16 11.94
CA PHE A 105 -12.29 1.15 12.51
C PHE A 105 -12.34 0.75 13.98
N GLU A 106 -11.40 -0.09 14.45
CA GLU A 106 -11.24 -0.42 15.86
C GLU A 106 -10.69 0.76 16.69
N ILE A 107 -9.99 1.72 16.06
CA ILE A 107 -9.53 2.95 16.71
C ILE A 107 -10.71 3.92 16.86
N SER A 108 -11.36 4.27 15.74
CA SER A 108 -12.58 5.07 15.73
C SER A 108 -13.29 4.99 14.38
N SER A 109 -14.58 5.32 14.36
CA SER A 109 -15.35 5.41 13.12
C SER A 109 -14.78 6.44 12.14
N ARG A 110 -14.28 7.57 12.67
CA ARG A 110 -13.63 8.63 11.87
C ARG A 110 -12.31 8.14 11.27
N CYS A 111 -11.50 7.44 12.05
CA CYS A 111 -10.24 6.86 11.58
C CYS A 111 -10.48 5.84 10.46
N GLY A 112 -11.43 4.92 10.66
CA GLY A 112 -11.84 3.97 9.63
C GLY A 112 -12.36 4.63 8.35
N ALA A 113 -13.19 5.67 8.45
CA ALA A 113 -13.70 6.39 7.28
C ALA A 113 -12.58 7.04 6.43
N PHE A 114 -11.62 7.71 7.07
CA PHE A 114 -10.47 8.29 6.36
C PHE A 114 -9.52 7.21 5.83
N SER A 115 -9.40 6.07 6.51
CA SER A 115 -8.65 4.92 6.00
C SER A 115 -9.27 4.32 4.75
N SER A 116 -10.59 4.15 4.70
CA SER A 116 -11.30 3.69 3.51
C SER A 116 -11.11 4.64 2.32
N LEU A 117 -11.09 5.96 2.58
CA LEU A 117 -10.77 6.97 1.55
C LEU A 117 -9.34 6.77 1.02
N GLY A 118 -8.34 6.67 1.91
CA GLY A 118 -6.94 6.47 1.53
C GLY A 118 -6.73 5.17 0.75
N LEU A 119 -7.37 4.09 1.18
CA LEU A 119 -7.37 2.79 0.51
C LEU A 119 -7.96 2.89 -0.90
N GLY A 120 -9.16 3.46 -1.04
CA GLY A 120 -9.84 3.59 -2.32
C GLY A 120 -9.02 4.41 -3.31
N LEU A 121 -8.52 5.57 -2.89
CA LEU A 121 -7.70 6.44 -3.73
C LEU A 121 -6.37 5.77 -4.14
N THR A 122 -5.69 5.09 -3.21
CA THR A 122 -4.44 4.38 -3.52
C THR A 122 -4.69 3.20 -4.46
N GLY A 123 -5.79 2.47 -4.24
CA GLY A 123 -6.26 1.40 -5.11
C GLY A 123 -6.49 1.87 -6.54
N THR A 124 -7.30 2.92 -6.71
CA THR A 124 -7.59 3.50 -8.02
C THR A 124 -6.33 4.03 -8.69
N LEU A 125 -5.50 4.79 -7.97
CA LEU A 125 -4.26 5.34 -8.50
C LEU A 125 -3.33 4.24 -9.00
N THR A 126 -3.11 3.21 -8.18
CA THR A 126 -2.20 2.11 -8.52
C THR A 126 -2.75 1.28 -9.69
N ALA A 127 -4.04 0.97 -9.70
CA ALA A 127 -4.67 0.18 -10.76
C ALA A 127 -4.61 0.86 -12.14
N ILE A 128 -4.69 2.20 -12.16
CA ILE A 128 -4.58 2.97 -13.39
C ILE A 128 -3.10 3.10 -13.77
N VAL A 129 -2.26 3.61 -12.88
CA VAL A 129 -0.91 4.09 -13.21
C VAL A 129 0.10 2.96 -13.38
N LEU A 130 0.06 1.96 -12.49
CA LEU A 130 1.15 0.97 -12.38
C LEU A 130 1.32 0.11 -13.65
N PRO A 131 0.25 -0.42 -14.30
CA PRO A 131 0.42 -1.17 -15.55
C PRO A 131 1.12 -0.37 -16.65
N TRP A 132 0.78 0.91 -16.80
CA TRP A 132 1.41 1.77 -17.81
C TRP A 132 2.90 2.00 -17.53
N ILE A 133 3.27 2.21 -16.27
CA ILE A 133 4.68 2.40 -15.90
C ILE A 133 5.48 1.14 -16.22
N VAL A 134 5.00 -0.04 -15.80
CA VAL A 134 5.74 -1.29 -16.00
C VAL A 134 5.88 -1.62 -17.49
N ILE A 135 4.80 -1.49 -18.26
CA ILE A 135 4.81 -1.76 -19.70
C ILE A 135 5.70 -0.76 -20.46
N ALA A 136 5.76 0.50 -20.03
CA ALA A 136 6.62 1.50 -20.64
C ALA A 136 8.11 1.23 -20.36
N CYS A 137 8.45 0.78 -19.15
CA CYS A 137 9.83 0.44 -18.77
C CYS A 137 10.32 -0.92 -19.30
N SER A 138 9.40 -1.80 -19.74
CA SER A 138 9.76 -3.09 -20.35
C SER A 138 10.03 -3.02 -21.86
N ARG A 139 9.94 -1.82 -22.45
CA ARG A 139 10.33 -1.54 -23.85
C ARG A 139 11.72 -0.93 -23.88
#